data_AF-A0A0R1PMG1-F1
#
_entry.id   AF-A0A0R1PMG1-F1
#
_cell.length_a   1.000
_cell.length_b   1.000
_cell.length_c   1.000
_cell.angle_alpha   90.00
_cell.angle_beta   90.00
_cell.angle_gamma   90.00
#
_symmetry.space_group_name_H-M   'P 1'
#
loop_
_entity.id
_entity.type
_entity.pdbx_description
1 polymer ?
#
loop_
_entity_poly.entity_id
_entity_poly.type
_entity_poly.pdbx_seq_one_letter_code
_entity_poly.pdbx_strand_id
1 'polypeptide(L)' 'MTWLYNQDSNYSYEIVPQGQPMKGTQITRQAVAKLISNIIAKPDLYKSESIGVVEPNTEWNKPSFY' A
#
# COMPACT_ATOMS: atom_id res chain seq x y z
N MET A 1 3.43 9.57 4.70
CA MET A 1 4.22 8.39 5.12
C MET A 1 3.24 7.38 5.69
N THR A 2 3.33 6.10 5.32
CA THR A 2 2.39 5.04 5.71
C THR A 2 3.01 4.08 6.72
N TRP A 3 2.21 3.55 7.65
CA TRP A 3 2.65 2.59 8.66
C TRP A 3 2.16 1.16 8.39
N LEU A 4 3.03 0.19 8.63
CA LEU A 4 2.72 -1.24 8.45
C LEU A 4 2.09 -1.84 9.71
N TYR A 5 0.90 -2.42 9.56
CA TYR A 5 0.19 -3.13 10.63
C TYR A 5 -0.34 -4.49 10.19
N ASN A 6 -0.96 -5.21 11.13
CA ASN A 6 -1.53 -6.54 10.89
C ASN A 6 -3.05 -6.46 11.07
N GLN A 7 -3.78 -6.91 10.06
CA GLN A 7 -5.21 -7.15 10.14
C GLN A 7 -5.55 -8.28 9.17
N ASP A 8 -6.05 -9.37 9.72
CA ASP A 8 -6.40 -10.53 8.92
C ASP A 8 -7.51 -10.19 7.93
N SER A 9 -7.44 -10.82 6.76
CA SER A 9 -8.38 -10.62 5.65
C SER A 9 -8.44 -9.21 5.05
N ASN A 10 -7.58 -8.27 5.46
CA ASN A 10 -7.47 -6.96 4.81
C ASN A 10 -6.27 -6.93 3.85
N TYR A 11 -6.59 -6.95 2.55
CA TYR A 11 -5.63 -6.94 1.46
C TYR A 11 -5.80 -5.72 0.53
N SER A 12 -6.53 -4.71 0.99
CA SER A 12 -6.83 -3.51 0.21
C SER A 12 -5.61 -2.61 0.13
N TYR A 13 -5.25 -2.22 -1.08
CA TYR A 13 -4.18 -1.25 -1.31
C TYR A 13 -4.53 -0.33 -2.48
N GLU A 14 -3.98 0.87 -2.45
CA GLU A 14 -3.98 1.85 -3.52
C GLU A 14 -2.54 2.17 -3.90
N ILE A 15 -2.30 2.35 -5.20
CA ILE A 15 -1.00 2.72 -5.74
C ILE A 15 -0.91 4.23 -5.88
N VAL A 16 0.18 4.80 -5.39
CA VAL A 16 0.49 6.23 -5.50
C VAL A 16 1.71 6.36 -6.42
N PRO A 17 1.55 6.83 -7.68
CA PRO A 17 2.67 7.04 -8.59
C PRO A 17 3.69 8.04 -8.04
N GLN A 18 4.95 7.90 -8.47
CA GLN A 18 5.99 8.86 -8.14
C GLN A 18 5.57 10.30 -8.45
N GLY A 19 5.83 11.21 -7.50
CA GLY A 19 5.48 12.62 -7.61
C GLY A 19 4.07 12.96 -7.13
N GLN A 20 3.23 11.96 -6.82
CA GLN A 20 1.91 12.20 -6.22
C GLN A 20 1.98 12.22 -4.69
N PRO A 21 1.13 13.04 -4.03
CA PRO A 21 1.07 13.10 -2.58
C PRO A 21 0.59 11.77 -2.00
N MET A 22 1.37 11.21 -1.08
CA MET A 22 1.06 9.96 -0.39
C MET A 22 0.18 10.24 0.83
N LYS A 23 -1.14 10.14 0.64
CA LYS A 23 -2.13 10.58 1.63
C LYS A 23 -2.57 9.52 2.65
N GLY A 24 -2.34 8.23 2.42
CA GLY A 24 -2.69 7.20 3.39
C GLY A 24 -1.69 7.05 4.54
N THR A 25 -2.23 6.85 5.74
CA THR A 25 -1.47 6.82 7.01
C THR A 25 -1.12 5.40 7.45
N GLN A 26 -1.75 4.38 6.88
CA GLN A 26 -1.43 2.98 7.19
C GLN A 26 -1.61 2.05 5.98
N ILE A 27 -1.08 0.83 6.11
CA ILE A 27 -1.30 -0.30 5.21
C ILE A 27 -0.99 -1.63 5.90
N THR A 28 -1.75 -2.68 5.58
CA THR A 28 -1.49 -4.02 6.12
C THR A 28 -0.28 -4.69 5.45
N ARG A 29 0.48 -5.48 6.21
CA ARG A 29 1.56 -6.32 5.64
C ARG A 29 1.01 -7.32 4.62
N GLN A 30 -0.20 -7.83 4.84
CA GLN A 30 -0.92 -8.71 3.94
C GLN A 30 -1.22 -8.06 2.57
N ALA A 31 -1.66 -6.79 2.55
CA ALA A 31 -1.90 -6.06 1.31
C ALA A 31 -0.60 -5.86 0.51
N VAL A 32 0.51 -5.54 1.17
CA VAL A 32 1.84 -5.45 0.55
C VAL A 32 2.27 -6.81 -0.03
N ALA A 33 2.09 -7.91 0.71
CA ALA A 33 2.41 -9.25 0.23
C ALA A 33 1.59 -9.64 -1.01
N LYS A 34 0.30 -9.26 -1.05
CA LYS A 34 -0.57 -9.46 -2.22
C LYS A 34 -0.07 -8.65 -3.42
N LEU A 35 0.32 -7.40 -3.25
CA LEU A 35 0.90 -6.59 -4.31
C LEU A 35 2.17 -7.23 -4.87
N ILE A 36 3.10 -7.66 -4.01
CA ILE A 36 4.34 -8.33 -4.43
C ILE A 36 4.01 -9.62 -5.21
N SER A 37 3.07 -10.43 -4.71
CA SER A 37 2.63 -11.66 -5.38
C SER A 37 2.03 -11.38 -6.76
N ASN A 38 1.27 -10.29 -6.90
CA ASN A 38 0.70 -9.86 -8.18
C ASN A 38 1.79 -9.42 -9.17
N ILE A 39 2.83 -8.71 -8.72
CA ILE A 39 3.97 -8.31 -9.56
C ILE A 39 4.77 -9.55 -10.00
N ILE A 40 5.00 -10.51 -9.11
CA ILE A 40 5.65 -11.78 -9.46
C ILE A 40 4.86 -12.52 -10.55
N ALA A 41 3.52 -12.58 -10.41
CA ALA A 41 2.64 -13.25 -11.38
C ALA A 41 2.52 -12.48 -12.72
N LYS A 42 2.71 -11.16 -12.70
CA LYS A 42 2.63 -10.27 -13.87
C LYS A 42 3.80 -9.27 -13.84
N PRO A 43 4.99 -9.68 -14.30
CA PRO A 43 6.24 -8.92 -14.12
C PRO A 43 6.29 -7.57 -14.87
N ASP A 44 5.36 -7.33 -15.80
CA ASP A 44 5.23 -6.04 -16.48
C ASP A 44 4.49 -4.98 -15.63
N LEU A 45 3.83 -5.36 -14.53
CA LEU A 45 3.20 -4.40 -13.62
C LEU A 45 4.26 -3.50 -12.96
N TYR A 46 4.09 -2.17 -13.12
CA TYR A 46 4.94 -1.14 -12.51
C TYR A 46 6.43 -1.28 -12.87
N LYS A 47 6.73 -1.87 -14.02
CA LYS A 47 8.09 -2.11 -14.47
C LYS A 47 8.83 -0.78 -14.63
N SER A 48 9.98 -0.66 -13.95
CA SER A 48 10.79 0.56 -13.92
C SER A 48 10.06 1.79 -13.34
N GLU A 49 9.00 1.58 -12.56
CA GLU A 49 8.29 2.64 -11.85
C GLU A 49 8.62 2.62 -10.36
N SER A 50 8.69 3.80 -9.75
CA SER A 50 8.68 3.94 -8.29
C SER A 50 7.24 4.19 -7.83
N ILE A 51 6.73 3.35 -6.95
CA ILE A 51 5.35 3.40 -6.48
C ILE A 51 5.28 3.47 -4.96
N GLY A 52 4.44 4.37 -4.46
CA GLY A 52 3.93 4.34 -3.09
C GLY A 52 2.74 3.39 -2.99
N VAL A 53 2.50 2.87 -1.79
CA VAL A 53 1.39 1.94 -1.52
C VAL A 53 0.74 2.33 -0.20
N VAL A 54 -0.58 2.50 -0.20
CA VAL A 54 -1.35 2.90 0.99
C VAL A 54 -2.66 2.10 1.11
N GLU A 55 -3.24 2.04 2.30
CA GLU A 55 -4.62 1.55 2.45
C GLU A 55 -5.62 2.66 2.07
N PRO A 56 -6.65 2.36 1.24
CA PRO A 56 -7.66 3.33 0.85
C PRO A 56 -8.39 3.93 2.06
N ASN A 57 -8.78 5.21 1.96
CA ASN A 57 -9.56 5.92 2.98
C ASN A 57 -8.86 6.04 4.35
N THR A 58 -7.53 5.98 4.40
CA THR A 58 -6.74 6.12 5.63
C THR A 58 -6.02 7.48 5.75
N GLU A 59 -6.57 8.53 5.14
CA GLU A 59 -6.03 9.90 5.18
C GLU A 59 -6.28 10.57 6.54
N TRP A 60 -5.65 10.04 7.58
CA TRP A 60 -5.87 10.44 8.97
C TRP A 60 -4.61 11.04 9.60
N ASN A 61 -4.79 11.72 10.74
CA ASN A 61 -3.67 12.30 11.50
C ASN A 61 -2.71 11.24 12.09
N LYS A 62 -3.21 10.02 12.38
CA LYS A 62 -2.45 8.91 12.97
C LYS A 62 -3.01 7.57 12.51
N PRO A 63 -2.23 6.47 12.54
CA PRO A 63 -2.75 5.15 12.22
C PRO A 63 -3.72 4.66 13.31
N SER A 64 -4.56 3.69 12.96
CA SER A 64 -5.65 3.19 13.82
C SER A 64 -5.18 2.51 15.12
N PHE A 65 -3.97 1.97 15.14
CA PHE A 65 -3.43 1.16 16.25
C PHE A 65 -2.64 1.98 17.28
N TYR A 66 -2.71 3.31 17.22
CA TYR A 66 -1.95 4.23 18.08
C TYR A 66 -2.73 4.66 19.32
#